data_AF-A0A226BVZ3-F1
#
_entry.id   AF-A0A226BVZ3-F1
#
_cell.length_a   1.000
_cell.length_b   1.000
_cell.length_c   1.000
_cell.angle_alpha   90.00
_cell.angle_beta   90.00
_cell.angle_gamma   90.00
#
_symmetry.space_group_name_H-M   'P 1'
#
loop_
_entity.id
_entity.type
_entity.pdbx_description
1 polymer ?
#
loop_
_entity_poly.entity_id
_entity_poly.type
_entity_poly.pdbx_seq_one_letter_code
_entity_poly.pdbx_strand_id
1 'polypeptide(L)'
;MQDFGPKASTTGTKKTYHKYSSKSKEFIQLIEIIGEKGWNKVKKTIDSLEHILPNEISNKKIQVLCNRDEELEVPKNETVTEIRLKDTLSSYDQLLNSNKHEFEKRAKNL
;
A
#
# COMPACT_ATOMS: atom_id res chain seq x y z
N MET A 1 42.28 -25.74 44.42
CA MET A 1 42.23 -24.32 44.06
C MET A 1 41.05 -24.13 43.10
N GLN A 2 40.12 -23.24 43.45
CA GLN A 2 38.99 -22.78 42.62
C GLN A 2 39.51 -22.12 41.33
N ASP A 3 38.94 -22.47 40.16
CA ASP A 3 38.04 -21.63 39.33
C ASP A 3 38.76 -20.35 38.80
N PHE A 4 38.74 -19.97 37.53
CA PHE A 4 37.60 -19.77 36.64
C PHE A 4 38.04 -19.92 35.18
N GLY A 5 37.39 -20.83 34.44
CA GLY A 5 37.30 -20.67 32.99
C GLY A 5 36.47 -19.41 32.67
N PRO A 6 36.70 -18.71 31.55
CA PRO A 6 35.84 -17.60 31.18
C PRO A 6 34.47 -18.15 30.74
N LYS A 7 33.54 -18.22 31.70
CA LYS A 7 32.10 -18.36 31.45
C LYS A 7 31.50 -16.97 31.23
N ALA A 8 30.96 -16.80 30.03
CA ALA A 8 29.93 -15.84 29.59
C ALA A 8 30.30 -14.36 29.40
N SER A 9 30.18 -13.88 28.15
CA SER A 9 29.24 -12.79 27.76
C SER A 9 29.29 -12.51 26.25
N THR A 10 28.92 -13.47 25.40
CA THR A 10 28.95 -13.30 23.92
C THR A 10 27.58 -13.03 23.30
N THR A 11 26.49 -13.05 24.08
CA THR A 11 25.11 -12.93 23.54
C THR A 11 24.62 -11.48 23.48
N GLY A 12 25.04 -10.61 24.42
CA GLY A 12 24.64 -9.20 24.44
C GLY A 12 25.31 -8.37 23.33
N THR A 13 26.60 -8.57 23.10
CA THR A 13 27.39 -7.87 22.06
C THR A 13 26.93 -8.23 20.65
N LYS A 14 26.60 -9.51 20.40
CA LYS A 14 26.06 -9.98 19.11
C LYS A 14 24.71 -9.33 18.75
N LYS A 15 23.79 -9.22 19.71
CA LYS A 15 22.46 -8.60 19.49
C LYS A 15 22.59 -7.11 19.17
N THR A 16 23.45 -6.42 19.92
CA THR A 16 23.74 -5.00 19.71
C THR A 16 24.40 -4.76 18.35
N TYR A 17 25.43 -5.55 18.00
CA TYR A 17 26.08 -5.49 16.70
C TYR A 17 25.12 -5.78 15.54
N HIS A 18 24.29 -6.82 15.66
CA HIS A 18 23.30 -7.16 14.65
C HIS A 18 22.28 -6.03 14.44
N LYS A 19 21.80 -5.40 15.52
CA LYS A 19 20.89 -4.24 15.45
C LYS A 19 21.52 -3.04 14.73
N TYR A 20 22.79 -2.75 14.98
CA TYR A 20 23.49 -1.66 14.27
C TYR A 20 23.78 -2.01 12.82
N SER A 21 24.16 -3.26 12.53
CA SER A 21 24.42 -3.76 11.19
C SER A 21 23.15 -3.79 10.32
N SER A 22 21.99 -4.10 10.91
CA SER A 22 20.71 -4.01 10.20
C SER A 22 20.37 -2.58 9.81
N LYS A 23 20.60 -1.60 10.69
CA LYS A 23 20.38 -0.18 10.37
C LYS A 23 21.30 0.33 9.27
N SER A 24 22.58 -0.09 9.26
CA SER A 24 23.49 0.27 8.18
C SER A 24 23.08 -0.38 6.85
N LYS A 25 22.57 -1.61 6.89
CA LYS A 25 22.07 -2.29 5.68
C LYS A 25 20.84 -1.59 5.11
N GLU A 26 19.90 -1.21 5.97
CA GLU A 26 18.72 -0.43 5.56
C GLU A 26 19.16 0.93 4.99
N PHE A 27 20.10 1.60 5.62
CA PHE A 27 20.60 2.87 5.09
C PHE A 27 21.23 2.71 3.69
N ILE A 28 22.09 1.70 3.49
CA ILE A 28 22.71 1.42 2.18
C ILE A 28 21.65 1.13 1.12
N GLN A 29 20.65 0.30 1.44
CA GLN A 29 19.55 0.01 0.51
C GLN A 29 18.76 1.26 0.14
N LEU A 30 18.53 2.17 1.08
CA LEU A 30 17.85 3.43 0.77
C LEU A 30 18.67 4.30 -0.19
N ILE A 31 19.99 4.38 0.03
CA ILE A 31 20.90 5.10 -0.86
C ILE A 31 20.94 4.47 -2.26
N GLU A 32 20.93 3.14 -2.35
CA GLU A 32 20.84 2.40 -3.63
C GLU A 32 19.55 2.77 -4.38
N ILE A 33 18.41 2.72 -3.70
CA ILE A 33 17.11 3.12 -4.28
C ILE A 33 17.14 4.58 -4.75
N ILE A 34 17.75 5.48 -3.98
CA ILE A 34 17.91 6.90 -4.36
C ILE A 34 18.80 7.05 -5.59
N GLY A 35 19.89 6.27 -5.69
CA GLY A 35 20.78 6.25 -6.85
C GLY A 35 20.09 5.76 -8.12
N GLU A 36 19.21 4.76 -8.01
CA GLU A 36 18.47 4.21 -9.15
C GLU A 36 17.30 5.08 -9.60
N LYS A 37 16.54 5.65 -8.67
CA LYS A 37 15.24 6.30 -8.95
C LYS A 37 15.27 7.82 -8.84
N GLY A 38 16.35 8.37 -8.29
CA GLY A 38 16.49 9.79 -8.01
C GLY A 38 15.79 10.22 -6.71
N TRP A 39 16.41 11.17 -6.01
CA TRP A 39 15.93 11.68 -4.72
C TRP A 39 14.49 12.19 -4.75
N ASN A 40 14.10 12.90 -5.80
CA ASN A 40 12.76 13.50 -5.89
C ASN A 40 11.63 12.45 -5.89
N LYS A 41 11.81 11.34 -6.62
CA LYS A 41 10.80 10.26 -6.69
C LYS A 41 10.70 9.52 -5.36
N VAL A 42 11.86 9.24 -4.74
CA VAL A 42 11.94 8.60 -3.43
C VAL A 42 11.28 9.47 -2.36
N LYS A 43 11.61 10.77 -2.31
CA LYS A 43 11.04 11.70 -1.35
C LYS A 43 9.52 11.78 -1.44
N LYS A 44 8.96 11.99 -2.65
CA LYS A 44 7.50 11.99 -2.86
C LYS A 44 6.84 10.70 -2.37
N THR A 45 7.49 9.57 -2.59
CA THR A 45 7.00 8.25 -2.16
C THR A 45 7.00 8.12 -0.65
N ILE A 46 8.06 8.59 0.03
CA ILE A 46 8.16 8.62 1.49
C ILE A 46 7.08 9.53 2.07
N ASP A 47 6.95 10.76 1.56
CA ASP A 47 5.94 11.72 2.02
C ASP A 47 4.51 11.14 1.88
N SER A 48 4.25 10.42 0.77
CA SER A 48 2.96 9.75 0.54
C SER A 48 2.74 8.58 1.51
N LEU A 49 3.77 7.79 1.79
CA LEU A 49 3.71 6.69 2.75
C LEU A 49 3.50 7.19 4.18
N GLU A 50 4.17 8.29 4.56
CA GLU A 50 4.02 8.94 5.86
C GLU A 50 2.59 9.42 6.09
N HIS A 51 1.96 9.99 5.06
CA HIS A 51 0.58 10.45 5.15
C HIS A 51 -0.43 9.31 5.35
N ILE A 52 -0.22 8.16 4.69
CA ILE A 52 -1.19 7.05 4.70
C ILE A 52 -0.92 6.08 5.87
N LEU A 53 0.35 5.76 6.12
CA LEU A 53 0.79 4.75 7.11
C LEU A 53 2.08 5.22 7.83
N PRO A 54 1.98 6.16 8.79
CA PRO A 54 3.14 6.77 9.46
C PRO A 54 4.10 5.77 10.11
N ASN A 55 3.58 4.63 10.58
CA ASN A 55 4.33 3.66 11.36
C ASN A 55 4.91 2.49 10.55
N GLU A 56 4.63 2.42 9.24
CA GLU A 56 5.02 1.25 8.43
C GLU A 56 5.89 1.58 7.22
N ILE A 57 6.78 2.55 7.35
CA ILE A 57 7.73 2.91 6.30
C ILE A 57 8.86 1.89 6.29
N SER A 58 9.14 1.31 5.12
CA SER A 58 10.29 0.42 4.92
C SER A 58 10.85 0.57 3.52
N ASN A 59 12.15 0.34 3.35
CA ASN A 59 12.82 0.44 2.06
C ASN A 59 12.18 -0.44 0.99
N LYS A 60 11.68 -1.62 1.36
CA LYS A 60 10.99 -2.52 0.43
C LYS A 60 9.71 -1.90 -0.11
N LYS A 61 8.92 -1.22 0.74
CA LYS A 61 7.71 -0.50 0.31
C LYS A 61 8.05 0.70 -0.54
N ILE A 62 9.09 1.47 -0.16
CA ILE A 62 9.59 2.60 -0.94
C ILE A 62 10.02 2.13 -2.33
N GLN A 63 10.79 1.04 -2.42
CA GLN A 63 11.25 0.46 -3.68
C GLN A 63 10.08 0.03 -4.57
N VAL A 64 9.09 -0.70 -4.01
CA VAL A 64 7.90 -1.13 -4.75
C VAL A 64 7.12 0.05 -5.31
N LEU A 65 6.92 1.10 -4.51
CA LEU A 65 6.17 2.28 -4.94
C LEU A 65 6.97 3.14 -5.94
N CYS A 66 8.29 3.26 -5.79
CA CYS A 66 9.13 3.94 -6.76
C CYS A 66 9.25 3.17 -8.09
N ASN A 67 9.02 1.85 -8.07
CA ASN A 67 8.99 0.98 -9.24
C ASN A 67 7.63 0.95 -9.94
N ARG A 68 6.57 1.48 -9.32
CA ARG A 68 5.34 1.76 -10.06
C ARG A 68 5.70 2.87 -11.06
N ASP A 69 5.68 2.52 -12.34
CA ASP A 69 5.79 3.52 -13.40
C ASP A 69 4.67 4.55 -13.23
N GLU A 70 4.91 5.78 -13.66
CA GLU A 70 3.89 6.84 -13.71
C GLU A 70 2.70 6.45 -14.62
N GLU A 71 2.80 5.31 -15.32
CA GLU A 71 1.76 4.70 -16.14
C GLU A 71 0.75 3.89 -15.30
N LEU A 72 0.22 4.52 -14.26
CA LEU A 72 -1.23 4.50 -14.13
C LEU A 72 -1.65 5.91 -14.48
N GLU A 73 -1.62 6.22 -15.79
CA GLU A 73 -2.64 7.13 -16.28
C GLU A 73 -3.95 6.50 -15.86
N VAL A 74 -4.52 6.94 -14.73
CA VAL A 74 -5.95 6.81 -14.51
C VAL A 74 -6.54 7.39 -15.78
N PRO A 75 -7.19 6.57 -16.63
CA PRO A 75 -7.76 7.09 -17.85
C PRO A 75 -8.62 8.28 -17.43
N LYS A 76 -8.29 9.49 -17.91
CA LYS A 76 -9.10 10.69 -17.65
C LYS A 76 -10.52 10.55 -18.24
N ASN A 77 -10.75 9.44 -18.96
CA ASN A 77 -11.93 9.08 -19.70
C ASN A 77 -12.48 7.83 -19.05
N GLU A 78 -13.81 7.77 -18.84
CA GLU A 78 -14.43 6.55 -18.31
C GLU A 78 -14.01 5.33 -19.14
N THR A 79 -13.52 4.30 -18.46
CA THR A 79 -13.19 3.06 -19.12
C THR A 79 -14.45 2.41 -19.68
N VAL A 80 -14.32 1.63 -20.74
CA VAL A 80 -15.45 0.84 -21.29
C VAL A 80 -16.12 -0.01 -20.19
N THR A 81 -15.34 -0.46 -19.22
CA THR A 81 -15.82 -1.19 -18.04
C THR A 81 -16.69 -0.31 -17.13
N GLU A 82 -16.27 0.92 -16.83
CA GLU A 82 -17.05 1.87 -16.02
C GLU A 82 -18.36 2.28 -16.69
N ILE A 83 -18.32 2.55 -18.01
CA ILE A 83 -19.52 2.86 -18.80
C ILE A 83 -20.52 1.70 -18.71
N ARG A 84 -20.06 0.46 -18.95
CA ARG A 84 -20.92 -0.74 -18.88
C ARG A 84 -21.47 -1.00 -17.48
N LEU A 85 -20.71 -0.71 -16.44
CA LEU A 85 -21.17 -0.81 -15.05
C LEU A 85 -22.30 0.18 -14.78
N LYS A 86 -22.17 1.44 -15.21
CA LYS A 86 -23.22 2.45 -15.07
C LYS A 86 -24.48 2.08 -15.85
N ASP A 87 -24.35 1.59 -17.07
CA ASP A 87 -25.49 1.13 -17.87
C ASP A 87 -26.22 -0.04 -17.21
N THR A 88 -25.46 -0.97 -16.64
CA THR A 88 -26.00 -2.13 -15.91
C THR A 88 -26.75 -1.68 -14.65
N LEU A 89 -26.16 -0.76 -13.87
CA LEU A 89 -26.79 -0.22 -12.66
C LEU A 89 -28.06 0.58 -12.98
N SER A 90 -28.01 1.43 -14.00
CA SER A 90 -29.17 2.20 -14.49
C SER A 90 -30.31 1.27 -14.93
N SER A 91 -29.99 0.19 -15.64
CA SER A 91 -30.96 -0.83 -16.04
C SER A 91 -31.61 -1.51 -14.82
N TYR A 92 -30.82 -1.79 -13.78
CA TYR A 92 -31.33 -2.34 -12.52
C TYR A 92 -32.27 -1.38 -11.79
N ASP A 93 -31.90 -0.11 -11.69
CA ASP A 93 -32.73 0.92 -11.07
C ASP A 93 -34.06 1.09 -11.81
N GLN A 94 -34.05 1.03 -13.14
CA GLN A 94 -35.27 1.08 -13.95
C GLN A 94 -36.17 -0.13 -13.65
N LEU A 95 -35.62 -1.34 -13.60
CA LEU A 95 -36.41 -2.55 -13.27
C LEU A 95 -37.00 -2.48 -11.87
N LEU A 96 -36.22 -2.00 -10.89
CA LEU A 96 -36.68 -1.85 -9.51
C LEU A 96 -37.83 -0.84 -9.41
N ASN A 97 -37.69 0.31 -10.07
CA ASN A 97 -38.70 1.37 -10.07
C ASN A 97 -39.95 1.01 -10.88
N SER A 98 -39.79 0.26 -11.97
CA SER A 98 -40.91 -0.28 -12.77
C SER A 98 -41.74 -1.26 -11.95
N ASN A 99 -41.07 -2.14 -11.20
CA ASN A 99 -41.75 -3.07 -10.30
C ASN A 99 -42.47 -2.35 -9.16
N LYS A 100 -41.88 -1.30 -8.59
CA LYS A 100 -42.53 -0.50 -7.53
C LYS A 100 -43.89 0.06 -7.98
N HIS A 101 -43.97 0.58 -9.20
CA HIS A 101 -45.21 1.12 -9.75
C HIS A 101 -46.29 0.03 -9.97
N GLU A 102 -45.89 -1.16 -10.42
CA GLU A 102 -46.80 -2.33 -10.55
C GLU A 102 -47.31 -2.82 -9.18
N PHE A 103 -46.45 -2.86 -8.16
CA PHE A 103 -46.83 -3.25 -6.80
C PHE A 103 -47.80 -2.23 -6.16
N GLU A 104 -47.53 -0.93 -6.28
CA GLU A 104 -48.41 0.12 -5.75
C GLU A 104 -49.78 0.13 -6.45
N LYS A 105 -49.81 -0.13 -7.75
CA LYS A 105 -51.06 -0.22 -8.53
C LYS A 105 -51.91 -1.42 -8.09
N ARG A 106 -51.30 -2.57 -7.81
CA ARG A 106 -52.04 -3.75 -7.29
C ARG A 106 -52.51 -3.56 -5.85
N ALA A 107 -51.72 -2.91 -5.01
CA ALA A 107 -52.10 -2.63 -3.62
C ALA A 107 -53.27 -1.65 -3.48
N LYS A 108 -53.48 -0.75 -4.44
CA LYS A 108 -54.62 0.18 -4.47
C LYS A 108 -55.92 -0.43 -5.04
N ASN A 109 -55.84 -1.62 -5.64
CA ASN A 109 -56.98 -2.33 -6.24
C ASN A 109 -57.41 -3.56 -5.41
N LEU A 110 -56.90 -3.67 -4.18
CA LEU A 110 -57.32 -4.61 -3.13
C LEU A 110 -58.10 -3.83 -2.06
#